data_AF-A0A958P0X7-F1
#
_entry.id   AF-A0A958P0X7-F1
#
_cell.length_a   1.000
_cell.length_b   1.000
_cell.length_c   1.000
_cell.angle_alpha   90.00
_cell.angle_beta   90.00
_cell.angle_gamma   90.00
#
_symmetry.space_group_name_H-M   'P 1'
#
loop_
_entity.id
_entity.type
_entity.pdbx_description
1 polymer ?
#
loop_
_entity_poly.entity_id
_entity_poly.type
_entity_poly.pdbx_seq_one_letter_code
_entity_poly.pdbx_strand_id
1 'polypeptide(L)'
;MKESFKNRIIKLRFIHIITTAIILLIAACAQRVPLSGGSKDVAAPIVKKETPVNQSTNFIEKTIEVQFDEFVKLDNLQSQLIVSPLMDEEPQVVLRGKKMMIKIASELKPNTTYSINFGDAIKDITEGNIYPNYKYVFSTGVFIDSLSYSGVVVNSFSLQAQNGFFVMLYDELEDSIPLTQRPRYITKTNKEGAFTITNIAQGTYKLFALKDVNSNYLFDLPNEEIGFYSESIQIDSSSTNHLINIFTEDKELQYVSSSSNPKYGKIEVEMNREADNISIKPLGDEKILLEEINDNKNQRVVWLQHPIAEKESSFVIYENSNPIDTLKVDLITDNDFNDSVLVVTTNVKPNFELNQFIQLTFDNPLKKKELSKIKLLEDSNQVTFKFLQDSLNSRMYYLQYPLKEKTNYDLYIEPGVFEGIYGLKNDTIHQTFRTKRLSDYGNLVLKIQPNFIDNYIVQLFLKDNLIKEEYGLGNASFTYNYLLPGEYKVKLMIDNNRNKKWDTGNYMEGLQPEKVLFYEGVITIQENWDNAIDWKIEDLH
;
A
#
# COMPACT_ATOMS: atom_id res chain seq x y z
N MET A 1 -56.66 33.02 -76.64
CA MET A 1 -55.28 33.14 -76.10
C MET A 1 -55.11 32.66 -74.64
N LYS A 2 -56.13 32.70 -73.76
CA LYS A 2 -55.98 32.29 -72.34
C LYS A 2 -55.95 30.77 -72.07
N GLU A 3 -56.58 29.92 -72.89
CA GLU A 3 -56.58 28.46 -72.67
C GLU A 3 -55.26 27.74 -73.03
N SER A 4 -54.59 28.20 -74.09
CA SER A 4 -53.31 27.63 -74.54
C SER A 4 -52.19 27.76 -73.48
N PHE A 5 -52.20 28.86 -72.71
CA PHE A 5 -51.20 29.10 -71.67
C PHE A 5 -51.40 28.20 -70.44
N LYS A 6 -52.66 27.90 -70.08
CA LYS A 6 -53.01 27.04 -68.94
C LYS A 6 -52.54 25.60 -69.15
N ASN A 7 -52.71 25.06 -70.36
CA ASN A 7 -52.27 23.70 -70.71
C ASN A 7 -50.75 23.54 -70.73
N ARG A 8 -49.98 24.59 -71.06
CA ARG A 8 -48.51 24.58 -70.97
C ARG A 8 -48.02 24.54 -69.52
N ILE A 9 -48.65 25.30 -68.62
CA ILE A 9 -48.29 25.30 -67.19
C ILE A 9 -48.60 23.95 -66.54
N ILE A 10 -49.72 23.32 -66.90
CA ILE A 10 -50.08 21.97 -66.39
C ILE A 10 -49.06 20.92 -66.85
N LYS A 11 -48.65 20.95 -68.13
CA LYS A 11 -47.60 20.04 -68.65
C LYS A 11 -46.24 20.26 -67.96
N LEU A 12 -45.83 21.52 -67.72
CA LEU A 12 -44.58 21.79 -67.00
C LEU A 12 -44.61 21.30 -65.55
N ARG A 13 -45.73 21.46 -64.85
CA ARG A 13 -45.90 20.94 -63.48
C ARG A 13 -45.88 19.42 -63.45
N PHE A 14 -46.50 18.77 -64.44
CA PHE A 14 -46.49 17.30 -64.53
C PHE A 14 -45.08 16.75 -64.79
N ILE A 15 -44.31 17.41 -65.66
CA ILE A 15 -42.90 17.06 -65.92
C ILE A 15 -42.05 17.25 -64.66
N HIS A 16 -42.24 18.35 -63.91
CA HIS A 16 -41.52 18.58 -62.65
C HIS A 16 -41.86 17.53 -61.58
N ILE A 17 -43.11 17.11 -61.47
CA ILE A 17 -43.52 16.06 -60.53
C ILE A 17 -42.87 14.71 -60.91
N ILE A 18 -42.84 14.38 -62.20
CA ILE A 18 -42.19 13.15 -62.69
C ILE A 18 -40.68 13.19 -62.46
N THR A 19 -39.99 14.29 -62.76
CA THR A 19 -38.55 14.39 -62.49
C THR A 19 -38.23 14.34 -61.00
N THR A 20 -39.05 14.97 -60.15
CA THR A 20 -38.87 14.91 -58.69
C THR A 20 -39.10 13.49 -58.15
N ALA A 21 -40.11 12.78 -58.68
CA ALA A 21 -40.37 11.39 -58.32
C ALA A 21 -39.25 10.44 -58.77
N ILE A 22 -38.68 10.67 -59.96
CA ILE A 22 -37.54 9.90 -60.46
C ILE A 22 -36.31 10.15 -59.57
N ILE A 23 -36.03 11.40 -59.18
CA ILE A 23 -34.91 11.74 -58.28
C ILE A 23 -35.06 11.05 -56.91
N LEU A 24 -36.28 10.97 -56.38
CA LEU A 24 -36.56 10.25 -55.12
C LEU A 24 -36.38 8.72 -55.24
N LEU A 25 -36.66 8.14 -56.42
CA LEU A 25 -36.45 6.71 -56.68
C LEU A 25 -34.97 6.32 -56.79
N ILE A 26 -34.10 7.19 -57.31
CA ILE A 26 -32.64 6.92 -57.37
C ILE A 26 -31.95 7.11 -56.02
N ALA A 27 -32.53 7.91 -55.12
CA ALA A 27 -31.99 8.14 -53.77
C ALA A 27 -32.25 6.96 -52.80
N ALA A 28 -33.19 6.06 -53.12
CA ALA A 28 -33.60 4.96 -52.24
C ALA A 28 -32.75 3.68 -52.37
N CYS A 29 -31.75 3.63 -53.27
CA CYS A 29 -31.13 2.37 -53.69
C CYS A 29 -29.78 2.04 -53.02
N ALA A 30 -29.38 2.73 -51.95
CA ALA A 30 -28.08 2.49 -51.31
C ALA A 30 -28.14 2.50 -49.78
N GLN A 31 -28.69 1.44 -49.19
CA GLN A 31 -28.48 1.14 -47.77
C GLN A 31 -27.14 0.43 -47.62
N ARG A 32 -26.12 1.12 -47.09
CA ARG A 32 -24.83 0.50 -46.74
C ARG A 32 -25.04 -0.41 -45.52
N VAL A 33 -25.26 -1.70 -45.76
CA VAL A 33 -25.16 -2.71 -44.70
C VAL A 33 -23.67 -3.01 -44.50
N PRO A 34 -23.12 -2.89 -43.27
CA PRO A 34 -21.74 -3.31 -43.04
C PRO A 34 -21.62 -4.80 -43.35
N LEU A 35 -20.58 -5.19 -44.10
CA LEU A 35 -20.25 -6.59 -44.31
C LEU A 35 -20.07 -7.23 -42.92
N SER A 36 -20.87 -8.26 -42.60
CA SER A 36 -20.59 -9.08 -41.42
C SER A 36 -19.27 -9.80 -41.69
N GLY A 37 -18.21 -9.44 -40.98
CA GLY A 37 -16.92 -10.12 -41.05
C GLY A 37 -17.08 -11.62 -40.77
N GLY A 38 -16.15 -12.42 -41.28
CA GLY A 38 -16.07 -13.85 -40.96
C GLY A 38 -15.89 -14.09 -39.46
N SER A 39 -15.93 -15.35 -39.04
CA SER A 39 -15.59 -15.71 -37.65
C SER A 39 -14.21 -15.17 -37.31
N LYS A 40 -14.10 -14.49 -36.15
CA LYS A 40 -12.84 -13.99 -35.63
C LYS A 40 -11.81 -15.13 -35.55
N ASP A 41 -10.58 -14.87 -36.00
CA ASP A 41 -9.49 -15.80 -35.80
C ASP A 41 -9.04 -15.78 -34.33
N VAL A 42 -8.92 -16.96 -33.75
CA VAL A 42 -8.54 -17.16 -32.34
C VAL A 42 -7.26 -18.00 -32.21
N ALA A 43 -6.67 -18.43 -33.32
CA ALA A 43 -5.42 -19.18 -33.32
C ALA A 43 -4.23 -18.26 -33.01
N ALA A 44 -3.34 -18.72 -32.14
CA ALA A 44 -2.05 -18.09 -31.94
C ALA A 44 -1.12 -18.39 -33.12
N PRO A 45 -0.12 -17.53 -33.41
CA PRO A 45 0.88 -17.82 -34.43
C PRO A 45 1.65 -19.11 -34.06
N ILE A 46 2.31 -19.75 -35.02
CA ILE A 46 3.06 -21.00 -34.80
C ILE A 46 4.50 -20.85 -35.29
N VAL A 47 5.45 -21.31 -34.48
CA VAL A 47 6.86 -21.41 -34.90
C VAL A 47 7.01 -22.55 -35.92
N LYS A 48 7.44 -22.22 -37.13
CA LYS A 48 7.70 -23.16 -38.22
C LYS A 48 9.12 -23.68 -38.24
N LYS A 49 10.08 -22.85 -37.88
CA LYS A 49 11.51 -23.19 -37.93
C LYS A 49 12.30 -22.26 -37.02
N GLU A 50 13.30 -22.82 -36.37
CA GLU A 50 14.33 -22.06 -35.65
C GLU A 50 15.70 -22.37 -36.27
N THR A 51 16.57 -21.37 -36.36
CA THR A 51 17.96 -21.57 -36.82
C THR A 51 18.90 -20.68 -36.01
N PRO A 52 19.80 -21.25 -35.17
CA PRO A 52 19.91 -22.68 -34.83
C PRO A 52 18.64 -23.29 -34.22
N VAL A 53 18.60 -24.62 -34.14
CA VAL A 53 17.44 -25.33 -33.54
C VAL A 53 17.42 -25.05 -32.04
N ASN A 54 16.23 -24.81 -31.47
CA ASN A 54 16.07 -24.65 -30.03
C ASN A 54 16.62 -25.88 -29.29
N GLN A 55 17.20 -25.67 -28.11
CA GLN A 55 17.93 -26.66 -27.32
C GLN A 55 19.21 -27.18 -28.02
N SER A 56 19.87 -26.35 -28.84
CA SER A 56 21.18 -26.67 -29.41
C SER A 56 22.32 -26.58 -28.38
N THR A 57 23.28 -27.50 -28.47
CA THR A 57 24.56 -27.48 -27.73
C THR A 57 25.70 -26.97 -28.61
N ASN A 58 26.86 -26.66 -28.02
CA ASN A 58 28.04 -26.10 -28.71
C ASN A 58 27.68 -24.85 -29.55
N PHE A 59 26.80 -24.01 -29.01
CA PHE A 59 26.29 -22.83 -29.69
C PHE A 59 27.39 -21.77 -29.82
N ILE A 60 27.65 -21.34 -31.05
CA ILE A 60 28.67 -20.32 -31.38
C ILE A 60 28.11 -19.15 -32.20
N GLU A 61 26.82 -19.21 -32.55
CA GLU A 61 26.18 -18.23 -33.42
C GLU A 61 25.91 -16.92 -32.67
N LYS A 62 25.82 -15.80 -33.39
CA LYS A 62 25.42 -14.50 -32.80
C LYS A 62 23.99 -14.10 -33.10
N THR A 63 23.26 -14.93 -33.86
CA THR A 63 21.90 -14.62 -34.28
C THR A 63 21.07 -15.89 -34.32
N ILE A 64 19.90 -15.82 -33.70
CA ILE A 64 18.87 -16.85 -33.74
C ILE A 64 17.74 -16.32 -34.61
N GLU A 65 17.35 -17.10 -35.61
CA GLU A 65 16.20 -16.83 -36.47
C GLU A 65 15.03 -17.73 -36.05
N VAL A 66 13.89 -17.13 -35.72
CA VAL A 66 12.63 -17.82 -35.43
C VAL A 66 11.61 -17.45 -36.50
N GLN A 67 11.22 -18.42 -37.33
CA GLN A 67 10.28 -18.26 -38.42
C GLN A 67 8.88 -18.68 -37.97
N PHE A 68 7.91 -17.78 -38.10
CA PHE A 68 6.49 -18.03 -37.85
C PHE A 68 5.73 -18.37 -39.14
N ASP A 69 4.56 -18.97 -39.02
CA ASP A 69 3.64 -19.20 -40.14
C ASP A 69 2.91 -17.93 -40.59
N GLU A 70 2.80 -16.93 -39.73
CA GLU A 70 2.22 -15.62 -40.00
C GLU A 70 3.09 -14.44 -39.52
N PHE A 71 2.59 -13.21 -39.73
CA PHE A 71 3.29 -12.02 -39.27
C PHE A 71 2.98 -11.79 -37.79
N VAL A 72 4.03 -11.55 -37.01
CA VAL A 72 3.92 -11.28 -35.58
C VAL A 72 4.35 -9.86 -35.25
N LYS A 73 3.91 -9.37 -34.09
CA LYS A 73 4.39 -8.15 -33.43
C LYS A 73 4.86 -8.48 -32.02
N LEU A 74 5.69 -7.60 -31.47
CA LEU A 74 6.16 -7.68 -30.09
C LEU A 74 5.45 -6.61 -29.26
N ASP A 75 4.78 -7.02 -28.19
CA ASP A 75 4.06 -6.16 -27.27
C ASP A 75 4.76 -6.15 -25.91
N ASN A 76 5.11 -4.96 -25.41
CA ASN A 76 5.78 -4.76 -24.12
C ASN A 76 7.04 -5.64 -23.89
N LEU A 77 7.80 -5.92 -24.95
CA LEU A 77 8.95 -6.83 -24.92
C LEU A 77 9.92 -6.54 -23.77
N GLN A 78 10.32 -5.27 -23.59
CA GLN A 78 11.29 -4.89 -22.56
C GLN A 78 10.86 -5.29 -21.14
N SER A 79 9.55 -5.28 -20.86
CA SER A 79 9.05 -5.68 -19.54
C SER A 79 8.98 -7.20 -19.34
N GLN A 80 8.89 -7.97 -20.43
CA GLN A 80 8.61 -9.40 -20.44
C GLN A 80 9.82 -10.28 -20.80
N LEU A 81 10.77 -9.75 -21.56
CA LEU A 81 11.97 -10.46 -21.98
C LEU A 81 12.84 -10.74 -20.75
N ILE A 82 13.11 -12.02 -20.49
CA ILE A 82 14.01 -12.46 -19.44
C ILE A 82 15.06 -13.36 -20.07
N VAL A 83 16.32 -13.01 -19.82
CA VAL A 83 17.48 -13.82 -20.25
C VAL A 83 18.19 -14.34 -19.01
N SER A 84 18.34 -15.66 -18.94
CA SER A 84 18.99 -16.32 -17.81
C SER A 84 19.94 -17.43 -18.30
N PRO A 85 21.23 -17.42 -17.91
CA PRO A 85 21.93 -16.42 -17.12
C PRO A 85 21.86 -15.01 -17.70
N LEU A 86 21.96 -14.02 -16.81
CA LEU A 86 21.95 -12.61 -17.19
C LEU A 86 23.14 -12.32 -18.11
N MET A 87 22.87 -11.60 -19.20
CA MET A 87 23.89 -11.12 -20.15
C MET A 87 24.31 -9.70 -19.80
N ASP A 88 25.54 -9.32 -20.13
CA ASP A 88 26.03 -7.94 -19.92
C ASP A 88 25.22 -6.91 -20.71
N GLU A 89 24.79 -7.30 -21.91
CA GLU A 89 23.89 -6.56 -22.80
C GLU A 89 22.73 -7.46 -23.21
N GLU A 90 21.50 -6.95 -23.09
CA GLU A 90 20.32 -7.69 -23.53
C GLU A 90 20.34 -7.95 -25.05
N PRO A 91 19.82 -9.10 -25.50
CA PRO A 91 19.78 -9.41 -26.92
C PRO A 91 18.81 -8.48 -27.66
N GLN A 92 19.22 -8.01 -28.84
CA GLN A 92 18.37 -7.18 -29.68
C GLN A 92 17.40 -8.05 -30.48
N VAL A 93 16.10 -7.81 -30.32
CA VAL A 93 15.05 -8.54 -31.02
C VAL A 93 14.48 -7.68 -32.15
N VAL A 94 14.53 -8.19 -33.38
CA VAL A 94 14.08 -7.48 -34.58
C VAL A 94 13.16 -8.36 -35.40
N LEU A 95 12.03 -7.81 -35.86
CA LEU A 95 11.12 -8.50 -36.77
C LEU A 95 11.45 -8.18 -38.24
N ARG A 96 11.50 -9.22 -39.08
CA ARG A 96 11.70 -9.11 -40.54
C ARG A 96 10.74 -10.04 -41.27
N GLY A 97 9.64 -9.48 -41.78
CA GLY A 97 8.56 -10.27 -42.37
C GLY A 97 7.94 -11.19 -41.31
N LYS A 98 7.90 -12.49 -41.59
CA LYS A 98 7.42 -13.53 -40.65
C LYS A 98 8.52 -14.10 -39.75
N LYS A 99 9.66 -13.41 -39.62
CA LYS A 99 10.82 -13.86 -38.84
C LYS A 99 11.08 -12.93 -37.67
N MET A 100 11.40 -13.51 -36.52
CA MET A 100 12.00 -12.83 -35.37
C MET A 100 13.48 -13.16 -35.31
N MET A 101 14.32 -12.13 -35.35
CA MET A 101 15.77 -12.23 -35.27
C MET A 101 16.19 -11.82 -33.86
N ILE A 102 16.80 -12.72 -33.11
CA ILE A 102 17.38 -12.45 -31.79
C ILE A 102 18.88 -12.33 -31.98
N LYS A 103 19.44 -11.14 -31.77
CA LYS A 103 20.87 -10.87 -31.93
C LYS A 103 21.54 -10.79 -30.57
N ILE A 104 22.51 -11.65 -30.35
CA ILE A 104 23.30 -11.68 -29.12
C ILE A 104 24.46 -10.71 -29.29
N ALA A 105 24.48 -9.64 -28.49
CA ALA A 105 25.52 -8.61 -28.52
C ALA A 105 26.69 -8.96 -27.59
N SER A 106 26.39 -9.53 -26.42
CA SER A 106 27.39 -9.92 -25.41
C SER A 106 28.24 -11.12 -25.81
N GLU A 107 29.40 -11.23 -25.18
CA GLU A 107 30.17 -12.47 -25.15
C GLU A 107 29.46 -13.51 -24.28
N LEU A 108 29.35 -14.74 -24.80
CA LEU A 108 28.71 -15.84 -24.07
C LEU A 108 29.75 -16.54 -23.19
N LYS A 109 29.38 -16.82 -21.94
CA LYS A 109 30.22 -17.59 -21.03
C LYS A 109 30.38 -19.03 -21.55
N PRO A 110 31.58 -19.63 -21.43
CA PRO A 110 31.80 -21.01 -21.85
C PRO A 110 30.99 -21.98 -20.98
N ASN A 111 30.64 -23.16 -21.52
CA ASN A 111 29.92 -24.22 -20.81
C ASN A 111 28.68 -23.75 -20.05
N THR A 112 27.90 -22.84 -20.66
CA THR A 112 26.78 -22.18 -20.01
C THR A 112 25.51 -22.38 -20.83
N THR A 113 24.44 -22.81 -20.16
CA THR A 113 23.10 -22.90 -20.74
C THR A 113 22.39 -21.56 -20.60
N TYR A 114 21.93 -21.00 -21.71
CA TYR A 114 21.15 -19.77 -21.77
C TYR A 114 19.70 -20.06 -22.12
N SER A 115 18.79 -19.35 -21.47
CA SER A 115 17.36 -19.36 -21.69
C SER A 115 16.89 -17.94 -21.97
N ILE A 116 16.26 -17.72 -23.12
CA ILE A 116 15.63 -16.46 -23.53
C ILE A 116 14.13 -16.67 -23.50
N ASN A 117 13.45 -16.10 -22.50
CA ASN A 117 12.01 -16.20 -22.31
C ASN A 117 11.33 -14.89 -22.73
N PHE A 118 10.34 -14.99 -23.60
CA PHE A 118 9.59 -13.86 -24.16
C PHE A 118 8.26 -13.59 -23.44
N GLY A 119 7.87 -14.44 -22.48
CA GLY A 119 6.55 -14.36 -21.86
C GLY A 119 5.44 -14.38 -22.91
N ASP A 120 4.52 -13.43 -22.80
CA ASP A 120 3.37 -13.21 -23.66
C ASP A 120 3.60 -12.06 -24.68
N ALA A 121 4.87 -11.70 -24.94
CA ALA A 121 5.20 -10.57 -25.80
C ALA A 121 4.92 -10.82 -27.29
N ILE A 122 4.86 -12.07 -27.74
CA ILE A 122 4.71 -12.41 -29.15
C ILE A 122 3.22 -12.55 -29.47
N LYS A 123 2.72 -11.74 -30.42
CA LYS A 123 1.32 -11.77 -30.85
C LYS A 123 1.21 -11.73 -32.36
N ASP A 124 0.15 -12.26 -32.95
CA ASP A 124 -0.12 -12.01 -34.36
C ASP A 124 -0.51 -10.54 -34.60
N ILE A 125 -0.35 -10.07 -35.83
CA ILE A 125 -0.69 -8.68 -36.20
C ILE A 125 -2.17 -8.47 -36.50
N THR A 126 -2.93 -9.54 -36.73
CA THR A 126 -4.30 -9.52 -37.26
C THR A 126 -5.33 -9.36 -36.13
N GLU A 127 -5.44 -10.35 -35.25
CA GLU A 127 -6.40 -10.44 -34.14
C GLU A 127 -5.73 -10.27 -32.76
N GLY A 128 -4.40 -10.33 -32.71
CA GLY A 128 -3.61 -10.09 -31.49
C GLY A 128 -3.62 -11.26 -30.50
N ASN A 129 -3.85 -12.47 -30.99
CA ASN A 129 -3.70 -13.74 -30.29
C ASN A 129 -2.24 -13.92 -29.86
N ILE A 130 -2.07 -14.28 -28.60
CA ILE A 130 -0.77 -14.37 -27.93
C ILE A 130 -0.16 -15.75 -28.22
N TYR A 131 1.13 -15.79 -28.52
CA TYR A 131 1.95 -17.00 -28.35
C TYR A 131 2.48 -17.03 -26.92
N PRO A 132 1.91 -17.86 -26.03
CA PRO A 132 2.24 -17.80 -24.62
C PRO A 132 3.60 -18.42 -24.32
N ASN A 133 4.36 -17.79 -23.43
CA ASN A 133 5.60 -18.30 -22.82
C ASN A 133 6.61 -18.87 -23.83
N TYR A 134 6.82 -18.22 -24.96
CA TYR A 134 7.85 -18.66 -25.91
C TYR A 134 9.23 -18.58 -25.27
N LYS A 135 9.96 -19.70 -25.30
CA LYS A 135 11.29 -19.82 -24.69
C LYS A 135 12.26 -20.52 -25.62
N TYR A 136 13.40 -19.87 -25.84
CA TYR A 136 14.50 -20.41 -26.63
C TYR A 136 15.71 -20.70 -25.72
N VAL A 137 16.19 -21.94 -25.74
CA VAL A 137 17.29 -22.43 -24.89
C VAL A 137 18.45 -22.89 -25.76
N PHE A 138 19.67 -22.62 -25.36
CA PHE A 138 20.87 -23.16 -25.99
C PHE A 138 22.00 -23.28 -24.98
N SER A 139 23.05 -24.04 -25.29
CA SER A 139 24.24 -24.14 -24.46
C SER A 139 25.50 -23.91 -25.29
N THR A 140 26.44 -23.15 -24.74
CA THR A 140 27.81 -23.03 -25.28
C THR A 140 28.66 -24.29 -25.01
N GLY A 141 28.21 -25.15 -24.10
CA GLY A 141 28.84 -26.44 -23.79
C GLY A 141 28.18 -27.63 -24.51
N VAL A 142 28.58 -28.83 -24.11
CA VAL A 142 28.13 -30.10 -24.72
C VAL A 142 26.79 -30.64 -24.20
N PHE A 143 26.21 -29.99 -23.19
CA PHE A 143 24.92 -30.38 -22.59
C PHE A 143 24.10 -29.15 -22.20
N ILE A 144 22.82 -29.35 -21.92
CA ILE A 144 21.88 -28.33 -21.43
C ILE A 144 21.58 -28.60 -19.96
N ASP A 145 21.82 -27.60 -19.12
CA ASP A 145 21.41 -27.60 -17.72
C ASP A 145 19.89 -27.71 -17.63
N SER A 146 19.39 -28.47 -16.66
CA SER A 146 17.96 -28.82 -16.59
C SER A 146 17.33 -28.58 -15.22
N LEU A 147 18.11 -28.22 -14.19
CA LEU A 147 17.54 -28.00 -12.87
C LEU A 147 16.68 -26.73 -12.85
N SER A 148 15.73 -26.72 -11.92
CA SER A 148 14.79 -25.63 -11.73
C SER A 148 14.56 -25.34 -10.26
N TYR A 149 14.20 -24.11 -9.96
CA TYR A 149 13.96 -23.64 -8.60
C TYR A 149 12.72 -22.75 -8.61
N SER A 150 11.70 -23.13 -7.83
CA SER A 150 10.39 -22.47 -7.83
C SER A 150 9.88 -22.16 -6.43
N GLY A 151 9.13 -21.07 -6.32
CA GLY A 151 8.58 -20.60 -5.06
C GLY A 151 7.57 -19.47 -5.24
N VAL A 152 7.27 -18.79 -4.13
CA VAL A 152 6.36 -17.64 -4.06
C VAL A 152 7.04 -16.50 -3.30
N VAL A 153 6.85 -15.28 -3.76
CA VAL A 153 7.27 -14.06 -3.08
C VAL A 153 6.06 -13.36 -2.48
N VAL A 154 6.10 -13.06 -1.18
CA VAL A 154 5.05 -12.34 -0.45
C VAL A 154 5.63 -11.20 0.36
N ASN A 155 4.85 -10.15 0.57
CA ASN A 155 5.24 -9.05 1.45
C ASN A 155 5.16 -9.51 2.92
N SER A 156 6.21 -9.26 3.70
CA SER A 156 6.33 -9.74 5.09
C SER A 156 5.25 -9.20 6.04
N PHE A 157 4.70 -8.02 5.77
CA PHE A 157 3.72 -7.37 6.64
C PHE A 157 2.26 -7.69 6.28
N SER A 158 1.95 -7.69 4.99
CA SER A 158 0.59 -7.93 4.47
C SER A 158 0.32 -9.39 4.11
N LEU A 159 1.38 -10.20 3.96
CA LEU A 159 1.37 -11.57 3.43
C LEU A 159 0.78 -11.69 2.02
N GLN A 160 0.65 -10.57 1.30
CA GLN A 160 0.12 -10.57 -0.07
C GLN A 160 1.21 -10.96 -1.07
N ALA A 161 0.83 -11.75 -2.05
CA ALA A 161 1.67 -12.14 -3.17
C ALA A 161 2.15 -10.92 -3.99
N GLN A 162 3.40 -10.97 -4.44
CA GLN A 162 4.06 -9.82 -5.07
C GLN A 162 4.40 -10.07 -6.54
N ASN A 163 3.88 -9.22 -7.43
CA ASN A 163 4.06 -9.34 -8.88
C ASN A 163 5.26 -8.53 -9.41
N GLY A 164 5.98 -9.11 -10.38
CA GLY A 164 7.06 -8.44 -11.08
C GLY A 164 8.29 -8.13 -10.21
N PHE A 165 8.52 -8.91 -9.14
CA PHE A 165 9.80 -8.93 -8.42
C PHE A 165 10.80 -9.77 -9.19
N PHE A 166 12.05 -9.33 -9.25
CA PHE A 166 13.12 -10.17 -9.74
C PHE A 166 13.47 -11.21 -8.69
N VAL A 167 13.58 -12.46 -9.09
CA VAL A 167 14.15 -13.51 -8.23
C VAL A 167 15.49 -13.91 -8.81
N MET A 168 16.51 -13.90 -7.95
CA MET A 168 17.91 -13.80 -8.32
C MET A 168 18.72 -14.89 -7.64
N LEU A 169 19.56 -15.58 -8.41
CA LEU A 169 20.54 -16.53 -7.90
C LEU A 169 21.97 -16.05 -8.17
N TYR A 170 22.79 -16.07 -7.13
CA TYR A 170 24.20 -15.74 -7.16
C TYR A 170 25.02 -16.99 -6.86
N ASP A 171 26.04 -17.26 -7.66
CA ASP A 171 27.03 -18.31 -7.42
C ASP A 171 28.21 -17.84 -6.55
N GLU A 172 28.33 -16.53 -6.33
CA GLU A 172 29.20 -15.94 -5.30
C GLU A 172 28.47 -15.86 -3.96
N LEU A 173 29.18 -16.16 -2.87
CA LEU A 173 28.58 -16.37 -1.54
C LEU A 173 28.88 -15.25 -0.53
N GLU A 174 29.45 -14.12 -0.96
CA GLU A 174 29.70 -12.96 -0.10
C GLU A 174 28.38 -12.30 0.36
N ASP A 175 28.34 -11.73 1.56
CA ASP A 175 27.14 -11.07 2.09
C ASP A 175 26.85 -9.74 1.40
N SER A 176 27.84 -9.05 0.85
CA SER A 176 27.61 -7.81 0.09
C SER A 176 27.19 -8.04 -1.37
N ILE A 177 26.98 -9.29 -1.80
CA ILE A 177 26.84 -9.62 -3.22
C ILE A 177 25.67 -8.89 -3.93
N PRO A 178 24.45 -8.76 -3.38
CA PRO A 178 23.37 -8.07 -4.09
C PRO A 178 23.58 -6.55 -4.18
N LEU A 179 24.50 -5.96 -3.41
CA LEU A 179 24.81 -4.53 -3.48
C LEU A 179 25.91 -4.20 -4.49
N THR A 180 26.67 -5.22 -4.92
CA THR A 180 27.95 -5.01 -5.62
C THR A 180 28.03 -5.71 -6.97
N GLN A 181 27.26 -6.79 -7.18
CA GLN A 181 27.32 -7.58 -8.39
C GLN A 181 25.91 -7.93 -8.89
N ARG A 182 25.81 -8.13 -10.20
CA ARG A 182 24.59 -8.60 -10.85
C ARG A 182 24.42 -10.12 -10.67
N PRO A 183 23.18 -10.63 -10.58
CA PRO A 183 22.92 -12.05 -10.39
C PRO A 183 23.31 -12.88 -11.61
N ARG A 184 23.59 -14.17 -11.38
CA ARG A 184 23.81 -15.14 -12.46
C ARG A 184 22.50 -15.54 -13.10
N TYR A 185 21.54 -16.06 -12.33
CA TYR A 185 20.23 -16.43 -12.85
C TYR A 185 19.15 -15.47 -12.38
N ILE A 186 18.17 -15.20 -13.24
CA ILE A 186 17.06 -14.31 -12.94
C ILE A 186 15.74 -14.86 -13.49
N THR A 187 14.66 -14.51 -12.82
CA THR A 187 13.29 -14.62 -13.32
C THR A 187 12.44 -13.49 -12.73
N LYS A 188 11.17 -13.41 -13.10
CA LYS A 188 10.19 -12.50 -12.47
C LYS A 188 9.03 -13.27 -11.87
N THR A 189 8.48 -12.76 -10.78
CA THR A 189 7.25 -13.26 -10.20
C THR A 189 6.03 -12.86 -11.04
N ASN A 190 5.00 -13.70 -11.03
CA ASN A 190 3.70 -13.43 -11.63
C ASN A 190 2.73 -12.76 -10.64
N LYS A 191 1.45 -12.61 -11.03
CA LYS A 191 0.41 -11.95 -10.20
C LYS A 191 0.14 -12.69 -8.88
N GLU A 192 0.35 -14.00 -8.87
CA GLU A 192 0.22 -14.86 -7.70
C GLU A 192 1.52 -14.92 -6.88
N GLY A 193 2.52 -14.09 -7.20
CA GLY A 193 3.83 -14.05 -6.55
C GLY A 193 4.73 -15.24 -6.89
N ALA A 194 4.24 -16.17 -7.72
CA ALA A 194 4.95 -17.39 -8.07
C ALA A 194 6.07 -17.09 -9.07
N PHE A 195 7.19 -17.80 -8.91
CA PHE A 195 8.33 -17.74 -9.80
C PHE A 195 8.89 -19.12 -10.10
N THR A 196 9.55 -19.24 -11.26
CA THR A 196 10.36 -20.40 -11.62
C THR A 196 11.60 -19.94 -12.36
N ILE A 197 12.77 -20.32 -11.84
CA ILE A 197 14.04 -20.27 -12.56
C ILE A 197 14.30 -21.67 -13.14
N THR A 198 14.75 -21.75 -14.38
CA THR A 198 14.93 -23.02 -15.11
C THR A 198 16.29 -23.05 -15.80
N ASN A 199 16.73 -24.25 -16.20
CA ASN A 199 18.02 -24.46 -16.84
C ASN A 199 19.20 -24.01 -15.96
N ILE A 200 19.09 -24.27 -14.66
CA ILE A 200 20.09 -23.93 -13.66
C ILE A 200 21.14 -25.04 -13.63
N ALA A 201 22.41 -24.66 -13.64
CA ALA A 201 23.51 -25.60 -13.38
C ALA A 201 23.49 -26.07 -11.92
N GLN A 202 23.86 -27.32 -11.67
CA GLN A 202 24.03 -27.83 -10.31
C GLN A 202 25.04 -26.98 -9.54
N GLY A 203 24.71 -26.60 -8.29
CA GLY A 203 25.60 -25.77 -7.48
C GLY A 203 24.97 -25.24 -6.20
N THR A 204 25.77 -24.46 -5.47
CA THR A 204 25.33 -23.71 -4.28
C THR A 204 25.10 -22.26 -4.69
N TYR A 205 23.99 -21.68 -4.25
CA TYR A 205 23.60 -20.33 -4.62
C TYR A 205 23.09 -19.53 -3.42
N LYS A 206 23.24 -18.20 -3.47
CA LYS A 206 22.41 -17.30 -2.65
C LYS A 206 21.15 -16.90 -3.42
N LEU A 207 20.04 -16.80 -2.72
CA LEU A 207 18.71 -16.51 -3.27
C LEU A 207 18.19 -15.18 -2.74
N PHE A 208 17.78 -14.32 -3.66
CA PHE A 208 17.19 -13.03 -3.37
C PHE A 208 15.93 -12.79 -4.19
N ALA A 209 15.02 -11.99 -3.64
CA ALA A 209 13.97 -11.32 -4.38
C ALA A 209 14.19 -9.80 -4.27
N LEU A 210 14.08 -9.07 -5.37
CA LEU A 210 14.33 -7.63 -5.42
C LEU A 210 13.27 -6.91 -6.24
N LYS A 211 12.72 -5.84 -5.66
CA LYS A 211 12.00 -4.82 -6.41
C LYS A 211 12.98 -3.75 -6.87
N ASP A 212 13.59 -4.02 -8.01
CA ASP A 212 14.55 -3.10 -8.62
C ASP A 212 13.82 -1.86 -9.19
N VAL A 213 14.20 -0.68 -8.70
CA VAL A 213 13.58 0.60 -9.08
C VAL A 213 14.34 1.25 -10.24
N ASN A 214 15.65 1.08 -10.33
CA ASN A 214 16.51 1.77 -11.28
C ASN A 214 16.99 0.87 -12.45
N SER A 215 16.55 -0.39 -12.48
CA SER A 215 16.86 -1.40 -13.50
C SER A 215 18.35 -1.77 -13.61
N ASN A 216 19.10 -1.72 -12.50
CA ASN A 216 20.52 -2.10 -12.48
C ASN A 216 20.79 -3.52 -11.92
N TYR A 217 19.76 -4.20 -11.41
CA TYR A 217 19.77 -5.50 -10.75
C TYR A 217 20.53 -5.57 -9.41
N LEU A 218 20.73 -4.43 -8.75
CA LEU A 218 21.43 -4.30 -7.47
C LEU A 218 20.45 -3.79 -6.41
N PHE A 219 20.67 -4.20 -5.16
CA PHE A 219 20.00 -3.62 -4.01
C PHE A 219 20.82 -2.42 -3.53
N ASP A 220 20.54 -1.23 -4.06
CA ASP A 220 21.37 -0.04 -3.87
C ASP A 220 20.60 1.25 -3.56
N LEU A 221 19.26 1.22 -3.58
CA LEU A 221 18.42 2.35 -3.21
C LEU A 221 17.60 2.09 -1.92
N PRO A 222 17.35 3.13 -1.11
CA PRO A 222 16.63 2.99 0.16
C PRO A 222 15.15 2.61 -0.01
N ASN A 223 14.57 2.86 -1.18
CA ASN A 223 13.16 2.55 -1.48
C ASN A 223 12.98 1.23 -2.24
N GLU A 224 14.02 0.42 -2.33
CA GLU A 224 13.94 -0.93 -2.90
C GLU A 224 13.47 -1.93 -1.84
N GLU A 225 12.69 -2.91 -2.28
CA GLU A 225 12.24 -4.02 -1.44
C GLU A 225 13.12 -5.24 -1.71
N ILE A 226 13.60 -5.87 -0.65
CA ILE A 226 14.44 -7.07 -0.73
C ILE A 226 13.82 -8.21 0.07
N GLY A 227 14.03 -9.44 -0.37
CA GLY A 227 13.83 -10.65 0.41
C GLY A 227 15.00 -11.59 0.17
N PHE A 228 15.42 -12.33 1.20
CA PHE A 228 16.61 -13.16 1.11
C PHE A 228 16.47 -14.38 2.02
N TYR A 229 17.20 -15.45 1.69
CA TYR A 229 17.46 -16.53 2.62
C TYR A 229 18.79 -16.26 3.33
N SER A 230 18.81 -16.38 4.66
CA SER A 230 20.03 -16.17 5.46
C SER A 230 21.13 -17.19 5.14
N GLU A 231 20.75 -18.36 4.63
CA GLU A 231 21.68 -19.41 4.22
C GLU A 231 21.69 -19.57 2.68
N SER A 232 22.80 -20.10 2.17
CA SER A 232 22.88 -20.52 0.76
C SER A 232 22.04 -21.77 0.51
N ILE A 233 21.41 -21.84 -0.66
CA ILE A 233 20.66 -23.01 -1.11
C ILE A 233 21.54 -23.93 -1.95
N GLN A 234 21.37 -25.25 -1.79
CA GLN A 234 21.96 -26.24 -2.69
C GLN A 234 20.93 -26.67 -3.72
N ILE A 235 21.29 -26.55 -5.01
CA ILE A 235 20.46 -26.99 -6.13
C ILE A 235 21.13 -28.22 -6.75
N ASP A 236 20.76 -29.39 -6.22
CA ASP A 236 21.14 -30.72 -6.70
C ASP A 236 20.00 -31.44 -7.45
N SER A 237 18.79 -30.93 -7.29
CA SER A 237 17.54 -31.45 -7.83
C SER A 237 16.56 -30.29 -8.04
N SER A 238 15.56 -30.50 -8.90
CA SER A 238 14.52 -29.47 -9.07
C SER A 238 13.67 -29.38 -7.81
N SER A 239 13.50 -28.18 -7.26
CA SER A 239 12.73 -27.95 -6.03
C SER A 239 11.60 -26.96 -6.22
N THR A 240 10.54 -27.15 -5.42
CA THR A 240 9.29 -26.36 -5.44
C THR A 240 8.88 -26.02 -4.01
N ASN A 241 8.08 -24.95 -3.86
CA ASN A 241 7.43 -24.51 -2.61
C ASN A 241 8.32 -23.70 -1.64
N HIS A 242 9.25 -22.91 -2.16
CA HIS A 242 10.00 -21.95 -1.33
C HIS A 242 9.22 -20.65 -1.15
N LEU A 243 9.25 -20.07 0.05
CA LEU A 243 8.59 -18.81 0.36
C LEU A 243 9.65 -17.75 0.63
N ILE A 244 9.64 -16.66 -0.15
CA ILE A 244 10.50 -15.50 0.09
C ILE A 244 9.63 -14.38 0.64
N ASN A 245 9.94 -13.96 1.86
CA ASN A 245 9.33 -12.79 2.49
C ASN A 245 10.14 -11.55 2.11
N ILE A 246 9.50 -10.59 1.44
CA ILE A 246 10.13 -9.31 1.05
C ILE A 246 9.75 -8.20 2.02
N PHE A 247 10.62 -7.21 2.14
CA PHE A 247 10.45 -6.07 3.00
C PHE A 247 11.25 -4.86 2.50
N THR A 248 10.87 -3.68 2.97
CA THR A 248 11.66 -2.45 2.82
C THR A 248 12.45 -2.23 4.10
N GLU A 249 13.75 -1.99 4.00
CA GLU A 249 14.57 -1.65 5.17
C GLU A 249 14.19 -0.28 5.74
N ASP A 250 14.28 -0.12 7.05
CA ASP A 250 14.17 1.20 7.70
C ASP A 250 15.51 1.94 7.61
N LYS A 251 15.83 2.41 6.39
CA LYS A 251 17.03 3.20 6.09
C LYS A 251 16.76 4.71 6.03
N GLU A 252 15.54 5.15 6.33
CA GLU A 252 15.19 6.56 6.21
C GLU A 252 15.84 7.38 7.33
N LEU A 253 16.59 8.42 6.96
CA LEU A 253 17.01 9.43 7.92
C LEU A 253 15.77 10.11 8.52
N GLN A 254 15.83 10.50 9.79
CA GLN A 254 14.80 11.33 10.39
C GLN A 254 14.92 12.77 9.87
N TYR A 255 13.84 13.33 9.33
CA TYR A 255 13.77 14.73 8.90
C TYR A 255 12.35 15.30 9.05
N VAL A 256 12.23 16.63 8.97
CA VAL A 256 10.93 17.33 8.96
C VAL A 256 10.32 17.19 7.58
N SER A 257 9.21 16.45 7.49
CA SER A 257 8.48 16.26 6.24
C SER A 257 7.59 17.47 5.92
N SER A 258 6.99 18.08 6.93
CA SER A 258 6.13 19.25 6.76
C SER A 258 6.08 20.10 8.04
N SER A 259 5.68 21.36 7.90
CA SER A 259 5.38 22.21 9.04
C SER A 259 4.33 23.26 8.70
N SER A 260 3.62 23.73 9.71
CA SER A 260 2.63 24.80 9.53
C SER A 260 2.37 25.56 10.83
N ASN A 261 1.82 26.78 10.71
CA ASN A 261 1.25 27.53 11.82
C ASN A 261 -0.26 27.70 11.61
N PRO A 262 -1.08 26.66 11.84
CA PRO A 262 -2.50 26.69 11.46
C PRO A 262 -3.34 27.58 12.38
N LYS A 263 -2.86 27.92 13.57
CA LYS A 263 -3.51 28.82 14.54
C LYS A 263 -2.49 29.67 15.28
N TYR A 264 -2.94 30.79 15.82
CA TYR A 264 -2.09 31.67 16.63
C TYR A 264 -1.36 30.90 17.73
N GLY A 265 -0.03 31.04 17.74
CA GLY A 265 0.88 30.36 18.65
C GLY A 265 0.98 28.84 18.52
N LYS A 266 0.29 28.20 17.56
CA LYS A 266 0.34 26.74 17.34
C LYS A 266 1.21 26.38 16.14
N ILE A 267 2.36 25.77 16.35
CA ILE A 267 3.18 25.21 15.26
C ILE A 267 2.97 23.70 15.22
N GLU A 268 2.63 23.16 14.06
CA GLU A 268 2.64 21.73 13.80
C GLU A 268 3.88 21.38 12.99
N VAL A 269 4.62 20.38 13.44
CA VAL A 269 5.81 19.86 12.78
C VAL A 269 5.59 18.37 12.55
N GLU A 270 5.59 17.97 11.29
CA GLU A 270 5.46 16.58 10.87
C GLU A 270 6.82 16.03 10.49
N MET A 271 7.08 14.81 10.94
CA MET A 271 8.31 14.08 10.70
C MET A 271 8.05 12.97 9.69
N ASN A 272 9.08 12.55 8.94
CA ASN A 272 8.94 11.45 7.98
C ASN A 272 8.65 10.09 8.65
N ARG A 273 9.09 9.90 9.90
CA ARG A 273 8.86 8.68 10.68
C ARG A 273 8.60 8.97 12.16
N GLU A 274 8.09 7.98 12.87
CA GLU A 274 7.80 8.04 14.30
C GLU A 274 9.10 8.16 15.12
N ALA A 275 9.11 9.02 16.13
CA ALA A 275 10.26 9.16 17.02
C ALA A 275 9.82 9.52 18.43
N ASP A 276 10.44 8.91 19.45
CA ASP A 276 10.11 9.17 20.85
C ASP A 276 10.68 10.50 21.35
N ASN A 277 11.97 10.73 21.11
CA ASN A 277 12.74 11.81 21.75
C ASN A 277 13.05 12.95 20.78
N ILE A 278 12.03 13.48 20.13
CA ILE A 278 12.14 14.75 19.40
C ILE A 278 12.00 15.91 20.38
N SER A 279 12.85 16.92 20.22
CA SER A 279 12.69 18.22 20.88
C SER A 279 12.90 19.35 19.88
N ILE A 280 12.08 20.39 20.01
CA ILE A 280 12.10 21.56 19.12
C ILE A 280 12.59 22.76 19.92
N LYS A 281 13.63 23.44 19.43
CA LYS A 281 14.19 24.63 20.09
C LYS A 281 14.16 25.83 19.16
N PRO A 282 13.62 26.98 19.59
CA PRO A 282 13.70 28.21 18.82
C PRO A 282 15.17 28.67 18.72
N LEU A 283 15.53 29.23 17.58
CA LEU A 283 16.80 29.93 17.39
C LEU A 283 16.73 31.40 17.81
N GLY A 284 15.52 31.96 17.90
CA GLY A 284 15.25 33.33 18.34
C GLY A 284 14.84 33.42 19.82
N ASP A 285 14.17 34.52 20.16
CA ASP A 285 13.73 34.84 21.53
C ASP A 285 12.37 34.21 21.89
N GLU A 286 11.77 33.44 20.98
CA GLU A 286 10.49 32.78 21.22
C GLU A 286 10.58 31.82 22.40
N LYS A 287 9.47 31.66 23.13
CA LYS A 287 9.38 30.74 24.25
C LYS A 287 8.30 29.71 23.99
N ILE A 288 8.65 28.44 24.13
CA ILE A 288 7.70 27.32 24.07
C ILE A 288 7.05 27.16 25.43
N LEU A 289 5.72 27.25 25.50
CA LEU A 289 4.93 26.99 26.71
C LEU A 289 4.66 25.50 26.90
N LEU A 290 4.40 24.81 25.80
CA LEU A 290 3.99 23.42 25.79
C LEU A 290 4.40 22.77 24.46
N GLU A 291 4.82 21.52 24.54
CA GLU A 291 5.01 20.64 23.39
C GLU A 291 4.11 19.42 23.57
N GLU A 292 3.39 19.04 22.52
CA GLU A 292 2.55 17.85 22.46
C GLU A 292 3.04 16.91 21.37
N ILE A 293 2.76 15.63 21.55
CA ILE A 293 3.04 14.57 20.58
C ILE A 293 1.71 13.91 20.19
N ASN A 294 1.55 13.56 18.91
CA ASN A 294 0.41 12.76 18.48
C ASN A 294 0.60 11.27 18.80
N ASP A 295 -0.48 10.49 18.69
CA ASP A 295 -0.45 9.06 19.03
C ASP A 295 0.56 8.27 18.18
N ASN A 296 0.70 8.62 16.91
CA ASN A 296 1.65 7.99 15.97
C ASN A 296 3.09 8.50 16.16
N LYS A 297 3.36 9.41 17.11
CA LYS A 297 4.69 9.96 17.44
C LYS A 297 5.46 10.62 16.29
N ASN A 298 4.84 10.82 15.14
CA ASN A 298 5.44 11.46 13.96
C ASN A 298 5.10 12.96 13.85
N GLN A 299 4.24 13.49 14.72
CA GLN A 299 3.92 14.91 14.75
C GLN A 299 4.24 15.51 16.12
N ARG A 300 4.82 16.71 16.11
CA ARG A 300 4.97 17.57 17.29
C ARG A 300 4.12 18.83 17.13
N VAL A 301 3.43 19.20 18.20
CA VAL A 301 2.67 20.45 18.27
C VAL A 301 3.31 21.34 19.33
N VAL A 302 3.80 22.50 18.90
CA VAL A 302 4.46 23.48 19.77
C VAL A 302 3.52 24.65 20.00
N TRP A 303 3.30 25.00 21.26
CA TRP A 303 2.51 26.15 21.69
C TRP A 303 3.44 27.27 22.18
N LEU A 304 3.51 28.37 21.43
CA LEU A 304 4.35 29.52 21.74
C LEU A 304 3.71 30.41 22.81
N GLN A 305 4.58 31.07 23.57
CA GLN A 305 4.19 32.10 24.54
C GLN A 305 3.73 33.37 23.82
N HIS A 306 2.55 33.86 24.18
CA HIS A 306 2.08 35.19 23.78
C HIS A 306 2.76 36.29 24.63
N PRO A 307 3.10 37.46 24.04
CA PRO A 307 2.88 37.88 22.64
C PRO A 307 3.93 37.34 21.64
N ILE A 308 3.52 37.24 20.37
CA ILE A 308 4.31 36.84 19.18
C ILE A 308 4.40 38.02 18.21
N ALA A 309 5.53 38.73 18.26
CA ALA A 309 5.76 39.93 17.44
C ALA A 309 6.39 39.62 16.06
N GLU A 310 7.21 38.57 15.97
CA GLU A 310 7.95 38.23 14.76
C GLU A 310 7.09 37.38 13.82
N LYS A 311 7.13 37.71 12.52
CA LYS A 311 6.36 37.02 11.48
C LYS A 311 7.03 35.74 10.99
N GLU A 312 8.33 35.59 11.22
CA GLU A 312 9.09 34.44 10.75
C GLU A 312 10.08 34.00 11.82
N SER A 313 10.05 32.72 12.17
CA SER A 313 10.89 32.14 13.22
C SER A 313 11.55 30.87 12.73
N SER A 314 12.77 30.63 13.22
CA SER A 314 13.55 29.43 12.90
C SER A 314 13.72 28.55 14.13
N PHE A 315 13.71 27.24 13.93
CA PHE A 315 13.80 26.22 14.96
C PHE A 315 14.83 25.17 14.57
N VAL A 316 15.48 24.57 15.56
CA VAL A 316 16.32 23.36 15.37
C VAL A 316 15.60 22.17 15.97
N ILE A 317 15.56 21.09 15.21
CA ILE A 317 14.96 19.82 15.62
C ILE A 317 16.09 18.90 16.07
N TYR A 318 15.91 18.33 17.26
CA TYR A 318 16.84 17.36 17.82
C TYR A 318 16.14 16.02 18.02
N GLU A 319 16.83 14.94 17.68
CA GLU A 319 16.46 13.58 18.07
C GLU A 319 17.54 13.04 19.02
N ASN A 320 17.14 12.57 20.20
CA ASN A 320 18.08 12.09 21.22
C ASN A 320 19.22 13.09 21.54
N SER A 321 18.91 14.39 21.51
CA SER A 321 19.85 15.51 21.66
C SER A 321 20.82 15.77 20.50
N ASN A 322 20.76 15.00 19.42
CA ASN A 322 21.51 15.27 18.19
C ASN A 322 20.68 16.14 17.24
N PRO A 323 21.23 17.23 16.68
CA PRO A 323 20.51 18.02 15.69
C PRO A 323 20.31 17.18 14.43
N ILE A 324 19.05 17.05 13.99
CA ILE A 324 18.69 16.27 12.80
C ILE A 324 18.22 17.14 11.64
N ASP A 325 17.62 18.29 11.94
CA ASP A 325 17.05 19.18 10.93
C ASP A 325 16.85 20.61 11.47
N THR A 326 16.57 21.54 10.56
CA THR A 326 16.19 22.92 10.86
C THR A 326 14.90 23.28 10.17
N LEU A 327 14.08 24.07 10.85
CA LEU A 327 12.76 24.46 10.38
C LEU A 327 12.63 25.98 10.35
N LYS A 328 11.97 26.52 9.33
CA LYS A 328 11.56 27.93 9.25
C LYS A 328 10.03 27.99 9.09
N VAL A 329 9.37 28.79 9.93
CA VAL A 329 7.89 28.89 9.95
C VAL A 329 7.47 30.35 9.92
N ASP A 330 6.52 30.67 9.04
CA ASP A 330 5.78 31.92 9.08
C ASP A 330 4.73 31.86 10.21
N LEU A 331 4.80 32.78 11.15
CA LEU A 331 3.93 32.86 12.32
C LEU A 331 2.80 33.87 12.13
N ILE A 332 1.62 33.50 12.64
CA ILE A 332 0.51 34.41 12.88
C ILE A 332 0.88 35.29 14.07
N THR A 333 1.05 36.58 13.81
CA THR A 333 1.41 37.57 14.83
C THR A 333 0.21 38.01 15.66
N ASP A 334 0.44 38.70 16.78
CA ASP A 334 -0.65 39.29 17.57
C ASP A 334 -1.58 40.20 16.74
N ASN A 335 -1.05 40.89 15.74
CA ASN A 335 -1.84 41.78 14.88
C ASN A 335 -2.76 41.02 13.92
N ASP A 336 -2.41 39.78 13.60
CA ASP A 336 -3.17 38.90 12.72
C ASP A 336 -4.08 37.94 13.51
N PHE A 337 -3.96 37.91 14.84
CA PHE A 337 -4.80 37.10 15.72
C PHE A 337 -6.22 37.68 15.83
N ASN A 338 -7.18 37.01 15.19
CA ASN A 338 -8.56 37.47 15.07
C ASN A 338 -9.60 36.52 15.68
N ASP A 339 -9.17 35.37 16.22
CA ASP A 339 -10.08 34.44 16.89
C ASP A 339 -10.67 35.10 18.15
N SER A 340 -11.96 34.86 18.37
CA SER A 340 -12.70 35.43 19.52
C SER A 340 -13.30 34.38 20.45
N VAL A 341 -13.29 33.10 20.02
CA VAL A 341 -13.93 31.99 20.74
C VAL A 341 -12.97 30.80 20.76
N LEU A 342 -12.91 30.12 21.90
CA LEU A 342 -12.23 28.83 22.06
C LEU A 342 -13.11 27.74 21.45
N VAL A 343 -12.64 27.06 20.40
CA VAL A 343 -13.42 26.00 19.76
C VAL A 343 -13.33 24.72 20.58
N VAL A 344 -14.49 24.17 20.92
CA VAL A 344 -14.61 22.89 21.62
C VAL A 344 -15.38 21.92 20.75
N THR A 345 -14.79 20.76 20.51
CA THR A 345 -15.43 19.66 19.79
C THR A 345 -15.71 18.51 20.74
N THR A 346 -16.70 17.68 20.42
CA THR A 346 -17.07 16.52 21.23
C THR A 346 -17.36 15.30 20.38
N ASN A 347 -17.09 14.11 20.93
CA ASN A 347 -17.45 12.84 20.31
C ASN A 347 -18.95 12.49 20.47
N VAL A 348 -19.72 13.29 21.21
CA VAL A 348 -21.14 13.06 21.42
C VAL A 348 -21.90 13.15 20.10
N LYS A 349 -22.63 12.08 19.79
CA LYS A 349 -23.51 11.94 18.62
C LYS A 349 -24.91 11.55 19.12
N PRO A 350 -25.99 11.80 18.34
CA PRO A 350 -27.35 11.49 18.77
C PRO A 350 -27.57 10.05 19.25
N ASN A 351 -26.88 9.08 18.63
CA ASN A 351 -26.77 7.70 19.12
C ASN A 351 -25.34 7.49 19.62
N PHE A 352 -25.16 7.38 20.93
CA PHE A 352 -23.85 7.31 21.57
C PHE A 352 -23.52 5.90 22.06
N GLU A 353 -22.25 5.52 21.94
CA GLU A 353 -21.77 4.19 22.33
C GLU A 353 -21.63 4.07 23.84
N LEU A 354 -22.05 2.93 24.42
CA LEU A 354 -21.99 2.72 25.87
C LEU A 354 -20.56 2.57 26.42
N ASN A 355 -19.64 2.13 25.58
CA ASN A 355 -18.24 1.89 25.94
C ASN A 355 -17.33 3.10 25.70
N GLN A 356 -17.89 4.29 25.45
CA GLN A 356 -17.13 5.52 25.24
C GLN A 356 -17.38 6.53 26.37
N PHE A 357 -16.32 7.24 26.75
CA PHE A 357 -16.48 8.44 27.58
C PHE A 357 -16.88 9.62 26.70
N ILE A 358 -17.64 10.56 27.27
CA ILE A 358 -17.86 11.86 26.64
C ILE A 358 -16.52 12.58 26.62
N GLN A 359 -16.02 12.84 25.42
CA GLN A 359 -14.75 13.52 25.16
C GLN A 359 -15.03 14.95 24.72
N LEU A 360 -14.25 15.88 25.26
CA LEU A 360 -14.12 17.26 24.79
C LEU A 360 -12.70 17.47 24.30
N THR A 361 -12.55 17.94 23.06
CA THR A 361 -11.26 18.30 22.47
C THR A 361 -11.25 19.80 22.19
N PHE A 362 -10.25 20.48 22.75
CA PHE A 362 -10.06 21.92 22.64
C PHE A 362 -9.06 22.23 21.53
N ASP A 363 -9.29 23.30 20.79
CA ASP A 363 -8.34 23.76 19.79
C ASP A 363 -7.08 24.38 20.41
N ASN A 364 -7.16 24.96 21.61
CA ASN A 364 -6.02 25.41 22.42
C ASN A 364 -5.91 24.68 23.78
N PRO A 365 -4.71 24.61 24.37
CA PRO A 365 -4.53 24.18 25.76
C PRO A 365 -5.31 25.08 26.73
N LEU A 366 -5.85 24.47 27.79
CA LEU A 366 -6.65 25.19 28.78
C LEU A 366 -5.78 25.85 29.84
N LYS A 367 -6.13 27.10 30.18
CA LYS A 367 -5.57 27.86 31.30
C LYS A 367 -6.49 27.84 32.53
N LYS A 368 -7.81 27.93 32.34
CA LYS A 368 -8.80 27.88 33.43
C LYS A 368 -10.05 27.08 33.04
N LYS A 369 -10.74 26.57 34.07
CA LYS A 369 -11.93 25.71 33.95
C LYS A 369 -12.86 25.90 35.16
N GLU A 370 -14.12 26.29 34.93
CA GLU A 370 -15.17 26.49 35.95
C GLU A 370 -16.20 25.36 35.92
N LEU A 371 -15.86 24.20 36.48
CA LEU A 371 -16.63 22.95 36.32
C LEU A 371 -18.06 23.00 36.88
N SER A 372 -18.39 23.92 37.79
CA SER A 372 -19.73 24.06 38.38
C SER A 372 -20.81 24.47 37.37
N LYS A 373 -20.41 24.97 36.20
CA LYS A 373 -21.28 25.44 35.11
C LYS A 373 -21.48 24.39 34.00
N ILE A 374 -20.98 23.17 34.21
CA ILE A 374 -21.20 22.03 33.33
C ILE A 374 -22.32 21.20 33.93
N LYS A 375 -23.34 20.88 33.12
CA LYS A 375 -24.50 20.08 33.53
C LYS A 375 -24.62 18.88 32.60
N LEU A 376 -24.78 17.71 33.21
CA LEU A 376 -25.22 16.50 32.51
C LEU A 376 -26.54 16.08 33.14
N LEU A 377 -27.59 15.95 32.33
CA LEU A 377 -28.89 15.44 32.75
C LEU A 377 -29.05 14.00 32.26
N GLU A 378 -29.49 13.10 33.12
CA GLU A 378 -29.93 11.73 32.82
C GLU A 378 -31.46 11.68 32.97
N ASP A 379 -32.19 11.46 31.87
CA ASP A 379 -33.66 11.50 31.85
C ASP A 379 -34.24 12.71 32.61
N SER A 380 -33.65 13.90 32.36
CA SER A 380 -33.97 15.19 33.00
C SER A 380 -33.46 15.40 34.44
N ASN A 381 -32.82 14.41 35.06
CA ASN A 381 -32.22 14.56 36.39
C ASN A 381 -30.74 14.92 36.28
N GLN A 382 -30.30 15.98 36.96
CA GLN A 382 -28.89 16.35 36.95
C GLN A 382 -28.04 15.31 37.69
N VAL A 383 -26.94 14.88 37.07
CA VAL A 383 -26.01 13.89 37.61
C VAL A 383 -24.63 14.52 37.84
N THR A 384 -23.85 13.88 38.71
CA THR A 384 -22.46 14.27 38.99
C THR A 384 -21.51 13.37 38.23
N PHE A 385 -20.46 13.95 37.65
CA PHE A 385 -19.45 13.26 36.86
C PHE A 385 -18.04 13.67 37.33
N LYS A 386 -17.03 12.94 36.86
CA LYS A 386 -15.62 13.36 36.99
C LYS A 386 -15.17 14.01 35.69
N PHE A 387 -14.40 15.08 35.78
CA PHE A 387 -13.80 15.75 34.63
C PHE A 387 -12.29 15.59 34.68
N LEU A 388 -11.75 14.73 33.83
CA LEU A 388 -10.33 14.35 33.84
C LEU A 388 -9.67 14.80 32.55
N GLN A 389 -8.41 15.23 32.65
CA GLN A 389 -7.57 15.50 31.48
C GLN A 389 -6.99 14.18 30.99
N ASP A 390 -6.85 14.04 29.67
CA ASP A 390 -6.10 12.95 29.06
C ASP A 390 -4.61 13.04 29.48
N SER A 391 -3.98 11.89 29.74
CA SER A 391 -2.59 11.86 30.22
C SER A 391 -1.56 12.11 29.11
N LEU A 392 -1.93 11.90 27.86
CA LEU A 392 -1.06 12.04 26.69
C LEU A 392 -1.38 13.30 25.89
N ASN A 393 -2.62 13.78 25.95
CA ASN A 393 -3.06 14.96 25.21
C ASN A 393 -3.58 16.07 26.12
N SER A 394 -2.85 17.18 26.20
CA SER A 394 -3.21 18.27 27.10
C SER A 394 -4.53 18.97 26.75
N ARG A 395 -4.99 18.83 25.51
CA ARG A 395 -6.20 19.44 24.94
C ARG A 395 -7.40 18.49 24.93
N MET A 396 -7.27 17.28 25.45
CA MET A 396 -8.38 16.33 25.56
C MET A 396 -8.80 16.14 27.00
N TYR A 397 -10.12 16.14 27.20
CA TYR A 397 -10.74 15.96 28.52
C TYR A 397 -11.91 15.00 28.41
N TYR A 398 -12.08 14.17 29.44
CA TYR A 398 -13.17 13.21 29.55
C TYR A 398 -14.10 13.58 30.69
N LEU A 399 -15.39 13.60 30.36
CA LEU A 399 -16.47 13.59 31.32
C LEU A 399 -16.82 12.13 31.60
N GLN A 400 -16.30 11.62 32.73
CA GLN A 400 -16.52 10.24 33.17
C GLN A 400 -17.77 10.14 34.02
N TYR A 401 -18.76 9.42 33.47
CA TYR A 401 -20.01 9.08 34.11
C TYR A 401 -20.44 7.68 33.65
N PRO A 402 -20.94 6.79 34.53
CA PRO A 402 -21.40 5.47 34.15
C PRO A 402 -22.75 5.57 33.40
N LEU A 403 -22.67 5.82 32.09
CA LEU A 403 -23.83 5.90 31.22
C LEU A 403 -24.66 4.60 31.26
N LYS A 404 -25.97 4.74 31.37
CA LYS A 404 -26.96 3.65 31.33
C LYS A 404 -27.40 3.43 29.91
N GLU A 405 -27.73 2.19 29.56
CA GLU A 405 -28.25 1.84 28.24
C GLU A 405 -29.62 2.47 27.96
N LYS A 406 -29.92 2.69 26.66
CA LYS A 406 -31.22 3.20 26.19
C LYS A 406 -31.68 4.52 26.84
N THR A 407 -30.79 5.25 27.48
CA THR A 407 -31.10 6.39 28.35
C THR A 407 -30.82 7.70 27.61
N ASN A 408 -31.66 8.72 27.82
CA ASN A 408 -31.45 10.02 27.21
C ASN A 408 -30.58 10.89 28.11
N TYR A 409 -29.63 11.56 27.49
CA TYR A 409 -28.71 12.48 28.14
C TYR A 409 -28.74 13.85 27.47
N ASP A 410 -28.60 14.88 28.29
CA ASP A 410 -28.43 16.27 27.85
C ASP A 410 -27.16 16.84 28.50
N LEU A 411 -26.16 17.12 27.66
CA LEU A 411 -24.94 17.79 28.04
C LEU A 411 -25.08 19.28 27.72
N TYR A 412 -25.00 20.10 28.76
CA TYR A 412 -25.04 21.55 28.66
C TYR A 412 -23.82 22.19 29.34
N ILE A 413 -23.09 22.99 28.58
CA ILE A 413 -21.91 23.74 29.04
C ILE A 413 -22.16 25.22 28.75
N GLU A 414 -22.16 26.03 29.79
CA GLU A 414 -22.34 27.48 29.67
C GLU A 414 -21.16 28.15 28.92
N PRO A 415 -21.37 29.34 28.33
CA PRO A 415 -20.28 30.08 27.72
C PRO A 415 -19.29 30.57 28.80
N GLY A 416 -18.00 30.58 28.47
CA GLY A 416 -16.93 31.05 29.36
C GLY A 416 -16.52 30.09 30.48
N VAL A 417 -16.96 28.84 30.44
CA VAL A 417 -16.52 27.77 31.36
C VAL A 417 -15.05 27.45 31.22
N PHE A 418 -14.53 27.46 29.99
CA PHE A 418 -13.16 27.15 29.63
C PHE A 418 -12.48 28.41 29.10
N GLU A 419 -11.26 28.67 29.57
CA GLU A 419 -10.37 29.75 29.09
C GLU A 419 -9.08 29.11 28.58
N GLY A 420 -8.74 29.34 27.31
CA GLY A 420 -7.48 28.87 26.70
C GLY A 420 -6.26 29.69 27.13
N ILE A 421 -5.06 29.21 26.81
CA ILE A 421 -3.79 29.91 27.11
C ILE A 421 -3.67 31.31 26.50
N TYR A 422 -4.40 31.58 25.42
CA TYR A 422 -4.47 32.89 24.74
C TYR A 422 -5.70 33.72 25.15
N GLY A 423 -6.41 33.33 26.22
CA GLY A 423 -7.54 34.09 26.77
C GLY A 423 -8.89 33.89 26.06
N LEU A 424 -8.92 33.10 24.98
CA LEU A 424 -10.16 32.70 24.31
C LEU A 424 -11.05 31.89 25.25
N LYS A 425 -12.36 32.07 25.11
CA LYS A 425 -13.38 31.42 25.94
C LYS A 425 -14.35 30.61 25.09
N ASN A 426 -14.84 29.48 25.61
CA ASN A 426 -15.82 28.67 24.87
C ASN A 426 -17.16 29.41 24.77
N ASP A 427 -17.88 29.18 23.67
CA ASP A 427 -19.32 29.46 23.61
C ASP A 427 -20.12 28.27 24.22
N THR A 428 -21.43 28.42 24.27
CA THR A 428 -22.38 27.42 24.77
C THR A 428 -22.26 26.12 23.98
N ILE A 429 -22.16 25.00 24.69
CA ILE A 429 -22.21 23.65 24.08
C ILE A 429 -23.45 22.97 24.62
N HIS A 430 -24.37 22.62 23.73
CA HIS A 430 -25.58 21.89 24.07
C HIS A 430 -25.71 20.68 23.16
N GLN A 431 -25.71 19.49 23.74
CA GLN A 431 -25.82 18.23 23.01
C GLN A 431 -26.80 17.29 23.70
N THR A 432 -27.74 16.77 22.94
CA THR A 432 -28.65 15.72 23.40
C THR A 432 -28.30 14.41 22.70
N PHE A 433 -28.25 13.32 23.46
CA PHE A 433 -27.90 12.02 22.91
C PHE A 433 -28.62 10.90 23.66
N ARG A 434 -28.73 9.76 23.00
CA ARG A 434 -29.26 8.53 23.57
C ARG A 434 -28.21 7.44 23.45
N THR A 435 -28.02 6.71 24.53
CA THR A 435 -27.12 5.55 24.53
C THR A 435 -27.76 4.35 23.85
N LYS A 436 -26.93 3.53 23.18
CA LYS A 436 -27.35 2.24 22.63
C LYS A 436 -27.76 1.24 23.72
N ARG A 437 -28.27 0.07 23.30
CA ARG A 437 -28.55 -1.05 24.19
C ARG A 437 -27.34 -1.95 24.31
N LEU A 438 -27.20 -2.65 25.43
CA LEU A 438 -26.21 -3.71 25.58
C LEU A 438 -26.42 -4.81 24.53
N SER A 439 -27.68 -5.10 24.19
CA SER A 439 -28.04 -6.08 23.16
C SER A 439 -27.58 -5.71 21.75
N ASP A 440 -27.25 -4.44 21.50
CA ASP A 440 -26.82 -3.99 20.16
C ASP A 440 -25.33 -4.32 19.90
N TYR A 441 -24.65 -4.95 20.88
CA TYR A 441 -23.25 -5.34 20.80
C TYR A 441 -23.07 -6.85 20.96
N GLY A 442 -21.97 -7.37 20.45
CA GLY A 442 -21.46 -8.70 20.79
C GLY A 442 -20.17 -8.64 21.60
N ASN A 443 -19.73 -9.80 22.09
CA ASN A 443 -18.47 -9.95 22.80
C ASN A 443 -17.59 -11.03 22.13
N LEU A 444 -16.28 -10.90 22.31
CA LEU A 444 -15.28 -11.85 21.82
C LEU A 444 -14.25 -12.15 22.91
N VAL A 445 -14.06 -13.42 23.20
CA VAL A 445 -12.91 -13.94 23.96
C VAL A 445 -11.95 -14.60 22.97
N LEU A 446 -10.79 -13.99 22.77
CA LEU A 446 -9.72 -14.53 21.93
C LEU A 446 -8.65 -15.16 22.83
N LYS A 447 -8.52 -16.48 22.77
CA LYS A 447 -7.43 -17.21 23.44
C LYS A 447 -6.35 -17.52 22.42
N ILE A 448 -5.14 -17.05 22.68
CA ILE A 448 -3.97 -17.30 21.83
C ILE A 448 -3.08 -18.31 22.54
N GLN A 449 -2.73 -19.37 21.81
CA GLN A 449 -1.92 -20.49 22.30
C GLN A 449 -0.75 -20.72 21.34
N PRO A 450 0.32 -19.92 21.44
CA PRO A 450 1.47 -20.05 20.56
C PRO A 450 2.40 -21.19 20.98
N ASN A 451 3.03 -21.85 20.01
CA ASN A 451 4.15 -22.77 20.26
C ASN A 451 5.52 -22.05 20.40
N PHE A 452 5.51 -20.73 20.59
CA PHE A 452 6.70 -19.91 20.80
C PHE A 452 6.60 -19.13 22.11
N ILE A 453 7.75 -18.65 22.61
CA ILE A 453 7.86 -17.97 23.91
C ILE A 453 7.99 -16.44 23.79
N ASP A 454 8.05 -15.93 22.56
CA ASP A 454 8.23 -14.51 22.26
C ASP A 454 7.00 -13.65 22.62
N ASN A 455 7.23 -12.35 22.73
CA ASN A 455 6.13 -11.40 22.90
C ASN A 455 5.44 -11.22 21.55
N TYR A 456 4.19 -10.79 21.60
CA TYR A 456 3.45 -10.53 20.38
C TYR A 456 2.46 -9.39 20.56
N ILE A 457 2.18 -8.74 19.44
CA ILE A 457 1.18 -7.70 19.30
C ILE A 457 -0.03 -8.34 18.64
N VAL A 458 -1.20 -8.18 19.25
CA VAL A 458 -2.49 -8.64 18.71
C VAL A 458 -3.28 -7.43 18.29
N GLN A 459 -3.70 -7.42 17.03
CA GLN A 459 -4.55 -6.39 16.47
C GLN A 459 -5.88 -6.99 16.03
N LEU A 460 -6.97 -6.40 16.51
CA LEU A 460 -8.33 -6.73 16.13
C LEU A 460 -8.87 -5.66 15.19
N PHE A 461 -9.28 -6.06 13.99
CA PHE A 461 -9.81 -5.16 12.97
C PHE A 461 -11.29 -5.45 12.70
N LEU A 462 -12.07 -4.39 12.45
CA LEU A 462 -13.40 -4.49 11.84
C LEU A 462 -13.29 -3.92 10.43
N LYS A 463 -13.44 -4.78 9.43
CA LYS A 463 -13.04 -4.50 8.03
C LYS A 463 -11.54 -4.17 7.96
N ASP A 464 -11.19 -2.89 7.79
CA ASP A 464 -9.80 -2.38 7.71
C ASP A 464 -9.49 -1.36 8.83
N ASN A 465 -10.45 -1.11 9.74
CA ASN A 465 -10.22 -0.21 10.87
C ASN A 465 -9.69 -1.00 12.07
N LEU A 466 -8.54 -0.58 12.60
CA LEU A 466 -8.00 -1.09 13.85
C LEU A 466 -8.97 -0.73 15.00
N ILE A 467 -9.50 -1.74 15.68
CA ILE A 467 -10.41 -1.58 16.81
C ILE A 467 -9.65 -1.65 18.12
N LYS A 468 -8.70 -2.57 18.22
CA LYS A 468 -7.89 -2.74 19.42
C LYS A 468 -6.53 -3.30 19.07
N GLU A 469 -5.52 -2.81 19.77
CA GLU A 469 -4.18 -3.39 19.83
C GLU A 469 -3.86 -3.74 21.29
N GLU A 470 -3.35 -4.94 21.51
CA GLU A 470 -2.93 -5.44 22.82
C GLU A 470 -1.64 -6.24 22.72
N TYR A 471 -0.96 -6.41 23.84
CA TYR A 471 0.32 -7.08 23.92
C TYR A 471 0.17 -8.36 24.74
N GLY A 472 0.75 -9.46 24.24
CA GLY A 472 0.70 -10.76 24.88
C GLY A 472 2.07 -11.41 24.99
N LEU A 473 2.15 -12.40 25.86
CA LEU A 473 3.31 -13.26 26.05
C LEU A 473 2.82 -14.69 26.33
N GLY A 474 3.31 -15.66 25.56
CA GLY A 474 2.87 -17.04 25.66
C GLY A 474 1.35 -17.19 25.55
N ASN A 475 0.76 -18.07 26.36
CA ASN A 475 -0.70 -18.25 26.37
C ASN A 475 -1.39 -17.04 27.01
N ALA A 476 -2.23 -16.35 26.24
CA ALA A 476 -3.01 -15.21 26.72
C ALA A 476 -4.48 -15.31 26.28
N SER A 477 -5.35 -14.62 27.02
CA SER A 477 -6.76 -14.50 26.72
C SER A 477 -7.16 -13.03 26.72
N PHE A 478 -7.65 -12.55 25.60
CA PHE A 478 -8.11 -11.17 25.40
C PHE A 478 -9.62 -11.15 25.36
N THR A 479 -10.24 -10.21 26.09
CA THR A 479 -11.70 -10.09 26.16
C THR A 479 -12.13 -8.74 25.62
N TYR A 480 -12.84 -8.77 24.49
CA TYR A 480 -13.39 -7.61 23.82
C TYR A 480 -14.89 -7.57 24.07
N ASN A 481 -15.33 -6.59 24.87
CA ASN A 481 -16.74 -6.33 25.11
C ASN A 481 -17.22 -5.18 24.24
N TYR A 482 -18.53 -5.10 24.01
CA TYR A 482 -19.16 -4.00 23.27
C TYR A 482 -18.68 -3.88 21.81
N LEU A 483 -18.42 -5.01 21.16
CA LEU A 483 -18.08 -5.03 19.75
C LEU A 483 -19.32 -4.78 18.90
N LEU A 484 -19.19 -3.93 17.89
CA LEU A 484 -20.24 -3.72 16.91
C LEU A 484 -20.41 -4.98 16.04
N PRO A 485 -21.63 -5.30 15.59
CA PRO A 485 -21.84 -6.43 14.70
C PRO A 485 -21.07 -6.27 13.39
N GLY A 486 -20.44 -7.36 12.93
CA GLY A 486 -19.65 -7.35 11.70
C GLY A 486 -18.62 -8.47 11.62
N GLU A 487 -17.82 -8.43 10.56
CA GLU A 487 -16.72 -9.37 10.33
C GLU A 487 -15.40 -8.78 10.82
N TYR A 488 -14.79 -9.51 11.75
CA TYR A 488 -13.55 -9.14 12.38
C TYR A 488 -12.38 -9.98 11.84
N LYS A 489 -11.21 -9.34 11.76
CA LYS A 489 -9.94 -9.98 11.44
C LYS A 489 -9.01 -9.83 12.63
N VAL A 490 -8.22 -10.87 12.88
CA VAL A 490 -7.16 -10.82 13.89
C VAL A 490 -5.82 -10.96 13.19
N LYS A 491 -4.93 -10.01 13.46
CA LYS A 491 -3.53 -10.04 13.06
C LYS A 491 -2.67 -10.18 14.30
N LEU A 492 -1.68 -11.05 14.25
CA LEU A 492 -0.66 -11.21 15.28
C LEU A 492 0.71 -10.91 14.67
N MET A 493 1.54 -10.17 15.40
CA MET A 493 2.91 -9.85 15.02
C MET A 493 3.83 -10.28 16.14
N ILE A 494 4.90 -11.02 15.84
CA ILE A 494 5.86 -11.47 16.84
C ILE A 494 6.84 -10.35 17.12
N ASP A 495 6.83 -9.87 18.36
CA ASP A 495 7.67 -8.77 18.85
C ASP A 495 8.88 -9.37 19.59
N ASN A 496 9.93 -9.65 18.82
CA ASN A 496 11.13 -10.33 19.31
C ASN A 496 11.99 -9.40 20.17
N ASN A 497 12.02 -8.11 19.82
CA ASN A 497 12.84 -7.11 20.50
C ASN A 497 12.11 -6.40 21.67
N ARG A 498 10.82 -6.68 21.84
CA ARG A 498 9.95 -6.18 22.93
C ARG A 498 9.71 -4.68 22.88
N ASN A 499 9.78 -4.08 21.70
CA ASN A 499 9.58 -2.64 21.52
C ASN A 499 8.10 -2.27 21.29
N LYS A 500 7.20 -3.25 21.24
CA LYS A 500 5.75 -3.07 21.01
C LYS A 500 5.41 -2.48 19.63
N LYS A 501 6.31 -2.61 18.67
CA LYS A 501 6.15 -2.23 17.28
C LYS A 501 6.48 -3.44 16.42
N TRP A 502 6.00 -3.45 15.17
CA TRP A 502 6.48 -4.40 14.18
C TRP A 502 7.74 -3.84 13.51
N ASP A 503 8.82 -4.60 13.55
CA ASP A 503 10.07 -4.22 12.91
C ASP A 503 10.28 -4.91 11.56
N THR A 504 10.74 -4.11 10.60
CA THR A 504 11.20 -4.60 9.31
C THR A 504 12.59 -5.23 9.42
N GLY A 505 13.05 -5.88 8.34
CA GLY A 505 14.37 -6.52 8.28
C GLY A 505 15.51 -5.55 8.00
N ASN A 506 16.73 -6.08 8.09
CA ASN A 506 17.97 -5.42 7.68
C ASN A 506 18.89 -6.47 7.04
N TYR A 507 19.17 -6.29 5.76
CA TYR A 507 19.94 -7.22 4.96
C TYR A 507 21.39 -7.34 5.43
N MET A 508 22.08 -6.22 5.64
CA MET A 508 23.50 -6.23 6.02
C MET A 508 23.73 -6.81 7.42
N GLU A 509 22.72 -6.72 8.29
CA GLU A 509 22.73 -7.34 9.62
C GLU A 509 22.19 -8.79 9.60
N GLY A 510 21.70 -9.27 8.45
CA GLY A 510 21.10 -10.60 8.31
C GLY A 510 19.76 -10.76 9.04
N LEU A 511 19.09 -9.65 9.38
CA LEU A 511 17.83 -9.61 10.11
C LEU A 511 16.64 -9.76 9.15
N GLN A 512 15.79 -10.75 9.44
CA GLN A 512 14.49 -10.88 8.80
C GLN A 512 13.46 -9.99 9.51
N PRO A 513 12.42 -9.52 8.81
CA PRO A 513 11.29 -8.83 9.44
C PRO A 513 10.62 -9.72 10.48
N GLU A 514 9.98 -9.06 11.44
CA GLU A 514 9.15 -9.76 12.40
C GLU A 514 7.98 -10.49 11.74
N LYS A 515 7.69 -11.70 12.21
CA LYS A 515 6.69 -12.55 11.58
C LYS A 515 5.29 -12.00 11.83
N VAL A 516 4.49 -11.95 10.75
CA VAL A 516 3.07 -11.61 10.81
C VAL A 516 2.23 -12.86 10.55
N LEU A 517 1.14 -12.99 11.30
CA LEU A 517 0.15 -14.05 11.18
C LEU A 517 -1.25 -13.46 11.15
N PHE A 518 -2.10 -14.05 10.33
CA PHE A 518 -3.54 -13.77 10.35
C PHE A 518 -4.29 -15.00 10.82
N TYR A 519 -5.33 -14.79 11.62
CA TYR A 519 -6.29 -15.84 11.89
C TYR A 519 -7.08 -16.13 10.61
N GLU A 520 -6.95 -17.34 10.07
CA GLU A 520 -7.59 -17.73 8.79
C GLU A 520 -9.11 -17.91 8.90
N GLY A 521 -9.64 -18.10 10.12
CA GLY A 521 -11.07 -18.27 10.35
C GLY A 521 -11.85 -16.96 10.24
N VAL A 522 -13.14 -17.06 9.94
CA VAL A 522 -14.06 -15.92 9.92
C VAL A 522 -14.58 -15.66 11.34
N ILE A 523 -14.36 -14.44 11.85
CA ILE A 523 -14.92 -14.02 13.14
C ILE A 523 -16.11 -13.10 12.89
N THR A 524 -17.31 -13.67 12.85
CA THR A 524 -18.56 -12.90 12.70
C THR A 524 -19.14 -12.60 14.07
N ILE A 525 -19.17 -11.33 14.45
CA ILE A 525 -19.82 -10.86 15.69
C ILE A 525 -21.26 -10.47 15.38
N GLN A 526 -22.19 -11.00 16.17
CA GLN A 526 -23.62 -10.66 16.12
C GLN A 526 -24.06 -9.94 17.38
N GLU A 527 -25.14 -9.17 17.26
CA GLU A 527 -25.81 -8.51 18.37
C GLU A 527 -26.21 -9.51 19.46
N ASN A 528 -25.90 -9.20 20.72
CA ASN A 528 -26.24 -9.97 21.91
C ASN A 528 -25.64 -11.40 21.95
N TRP A 529 -24.49 -11.63 21.31
CA TRP A 529 -23.80 -12.92 21.29
C TRP A 529 -22.42 -12.86 21.94
N ASP A 530 -22.08 -13.91 22.69
CA ASP A 530 -20.73 -14.16 23.19
C ASP A 530 -20.00 -15.12 22.26
N ASN A 531 -18.83 -14.72 21.79
CA ASN A 531 -18.00 -15.50 20.88
C ASN A 531 -16.70 -15.89 21.59
N ALA A 532 -16.22 -17.10 21.34
CA ALA A 532 -14.94 -17.58 21.85
C ALA A 532 -14.13 -18.19 20.70
N ILE A 533 -12.92 -17.69 20.51
CA ILE A 533 -11.97 -18.18 19.51
C ILE A 533 -10.74 -18.68 20.25
N ASP A 534 -10.41 -19.95 20.03
CA ASP A 534 -9.17 -20.55 20.50
C ASP A 534 -8.21 -20.66 19.30
N TRP A 535 -7.23 -19.76 19.22
CA TRP A 535 -6.22 -19.75 18.16
C TRP A 535 -4.95 -20.44 18.62
N LYS A 536 -4.78 -21.67 18.17
CA LYS A 536 -3.52 -22.42 18.31
C LYS A 536 -2.61 -22.06 17.16
N ILE A 537 -1.41 -21.60 17.48
CA ILE A 537 -0.40 -21.23 16.49
C ILE A 537 0.68 -22.29 16.55
N GLU A 538 0.67 -23.17 15.54
CA GLU A 538 1.67 -24.21 15.33
C GLU A 538 2.87 -23.66 14.55
N ASP A 539 3.97 -24.40 14.57
CA ASP A 539 5.32 -23.96 14.19
C ASP A 539 5.41 -23.12 12.90
N LEU A 540 6.23 -22.08 13.01
CA LEU A 540 6.52 -21.10 11.97
C LEU A 540 7.77 -21.52 11.19
N HIS A 541 7.74 -22.69 10.55
CA HIS A 541 8.85 -23.16 9.73
C HIS A 541 8.90 -22.44 8.38
#